data_AF-A0A0G1JXQ3-F1
#
_entry.id   AF-A0A0G1JXQ3-F1
#
_cell.length_a   1.000
_cell.length_b   1.000
_cell.length_c   1.000
_cell.angle_alpha   90.00
_cell.angle_beta   90.00
_cell.angle_gamma   90.00
#
_symmetry.space_group_name_H-M   'P 1'
#
loop_
_entity.id
_entity.type
_entity.pdbx_description
1 polymer ?
#
loop_
_entity_poly.entity_id
_entity_poly.type
_entity_poly.pdbx_seq_one_letter_code
_entity_poly.pdbx_strand_id
1 'polypeptide(L)'
;MKIKNILGFSLIEILVVIAIIGILATVIVVALGGATKKARDVKRKADLTQIGKWLSASSCYLPNAGAGDYDIADLVGELVVKYPQFANFATQAPRDPRSGNDSQAFYRYAVTEGGAHCALYANLEKDDEPVTLPGISAPTPGGGNGVFEATTAGWNGTNKYFQTSR
;
A
#
# COMPACT_ATOMS: atom_id res chain seq x y z
N MET A 1 -49.12 2.70 47.08
CA MET A 1 -47.94 2.54 46.21
C MET A 1 -47.98 3.68 45.18
N LYS A 2 -47.11 4.70 45.32
CA LYS A 2 -47.10 5.86 44.39
C LYS A 2 -46.44 5.43 43.08
N ILE A 3 -47.21 5.41 41.99
CA ILE A 3 -46.70 5.17 40.64
C ILE A 3 -45.96 6.45 40.22
N LYS A 4 -44.66 6.34 39.96
CA LYS A 4 -43.84 7.43 39.42
C LYS A 4 -44.22 7.61 37.95
N ASN A 5 -44.72 8.78 37.57
CA ASN A 5 -44.92 9.13 36.17
C ASN A 5 -43.55 9.17 35.47
N ILE A 6 -43.33 8.25 34.55
CA ILE A 6 -42.18 8.30 33.63
C ILE A 6 -42.60 9.29 32.54
N LEU A 7 -41.98 10.47 32.51
CA LEU A 7 -42.14 11.42 31.41
C LEU A 7 -41.61 10.75 30.14
N GLY A 8 -42.51 10.42 29.21
CA GLY A 8 -42.18 9.79 27.94
C GLY A 8 -41.55 10.79 26.97
N PHE A 9 -40.66 10.28 26.11
CA PHE A 9 -40.08 11.04 24.99
C PHE A 9 -41.18 11.43 23.99
N SER A 10 -41.15 12.66 23.48
CA SER A 10 -42.07 13.12 22.45
C SER A 10 -41.63 12.69 21.04
N LEU A 11 -42.61 12.62 20.13
CA LEU A 11 -42.37 12.32 18.72
C LEU A 11 -41.45 13.35 18.06
N ILE A 12 -41.55 14.63 18.46
CA ILE A 12 -40.69 15.67 17.92
C ILE A 12 -39.25 15.54 18.39
N GLU A 13 -39.04 15.09 19.63
CA GLU A 13 -37.70 14.82 20.16
C GLU A 13 -37.03 13.65 19.44
N ILE A 14 -37.75 12.56 19.15
CA ILE A 14 -37.22 11.46 18.34
C ILE A 14 -36.90 11.94 16.90
N LEU A 15 -37.76 12.76 16.31
CA LEU A 15 -37.61 13.26 14.94
C LEU A 15 -36.39 14.19 14.77
N VAL A 16 -36.13 15.06 15.75
CA VAL A 16 -34.94 15.93 15.73
C VAL A 16 -33.66 15.12 15.91
N VAL A 17 -33.66 14.10 16.78
CA VAL A 17 -32.48 13.26 17.03
C VAL A 17 -32.06 12.50 15.77
N ILE A 18 -32.99 11.87 15.05
CA ILE A 18 -32.66 11.16 13.81
C ILE A 18 -32.15 12.11 12.71
N ALA A 19 -32.67 13.34 12.65
CA ALA A 19 -32.20 14.36 11.72
C ALA A 19 -30.75 14.78 12.02
N ILE A 20 -30.42 15.00 13.30
CA ILE A 20 -29.05 15.34 13.73
C ILE A 20 -28.09 14.17 13.45
N ILE A 21 -28.49 12.93 13.78
CA ILE A 21 -27.67 11.73 13.50
C ILE A 21 -27.43 11.60 11.99
N GLY A 22 -28.43 11.85 11.15
CA GLY A 22 -28.30 11.82 9.69
C GLY A 22 -27.26 12.81 9.18
N ILE A 23 -27.29 14.05 9.66
CA ILE A 23 -26.31 15.08 9.26
C ILE A 23 -24.90 14.70 9.74
N LEU A 24 -24.74 14.33 11.01
CA LEU A 24 -23.44 13.96 11.57
C LEU A 24 -22.83 12.73 10.89
N ALA A 25 -23.65 11.74 10.52
CA ALA A 25 -23.18 10.54 9.83
C ALA A 25 -22.52 10.86 8.48
N THR A 26 -23.05 11.82 7.71
CA THR A 26 -22.47 12.19 6.40
C THR A 26 -21.07 12.78 6.53
N VAL A 27 -20.84 13.63 7.54
CA VAL A 27 -19.53 14.29 7.77
C VAL A 27 -18.47 13.27 8.18
N ILE A 28 -18.83 12.31 9.03
CA ILE A 28 -17.91 11.28 9.53
C ILE A 28 -17.42 10.37 8.40
N VAL A 29 -18.30 9.99 7.47
CA VAL A 29 -17.95 9.09 6.35
C VAL A 29 -16.88 9.70 5.42
N VAL A 30 -16.98 10.99 5.12
CA VAL A 30 -16.00 11.68 4.24
C VAL A 30 -14.62 11.75 4.91
N ALA A 31 -14.56 12.05 6.21
CA ALA A 31 -13.30 12.14 6.95
C ALA A 31 -12.56 10.78 7.07
N LEU A 32 -13.30 9.69 7.27
CA LEU A 32 -12.73 8.34 7.39
C LEU A 32 -12.08 7.85 6.07
N GLY A 33 -12.65 8.23 4.92
CA GLY A 33 -12.11 7.84 3.61
C GLY A 33 -10.67 8.32 3.38
N GLY A 34 -10.35 9.56 3.74
CA GLY A 34 -9.00 10.12 3.57
C GLY A 34 -7.96 9.52 4.54
N ALA A 35 -8.35 9.30 5.80
CA ALA A 35 -7.47 8.73 6.82
C ALA A 35 -7.06 7.28 6.50
N THR A 36 -8.00 6.47 6.00
CA THR A 36 -7.71 5.07 5.63
C THR A 36 -6.77 4.95 4.42
N LYS A 37 -6.91 5.83 3.40
CA LYS A 37 -5.95 5.90 2.28
C LYS A 37 -4.53 6.19 2.77
N LYS A 38 -4.37 7.20 3.63
CA LYS A 38 -3.07 7.56 4.22
C LYS A 38 -2.46 6.40 5.01
N ALA A 39 -3.25 5.71 5.83
CA ALA A 39 -2.78 4.57 6.61
C ALA A 39 -2.30 3.41 5.71
N ARG A 40 -3.02 3.13 4.61
CA ARG A 40 -2.62 2.11 3.63
C ARG A 40 -1.35 2.50 2.89
N ASP A 41 -1.18 3.76 2.50
CA ASP A 41 0.06 4.23 1.85
C ASP A 41 1.27 4.17 2.79
N VAL A 42 1.09 4.48 4.09
CA VAL A 42 2.14 4.28 5.10
C VAL A 42 2.52 2.80 5.20
N LYS A 43 1.53 1.90 5.21
CA LYS A 43 1.78 0.45 5.19
C LYS A 43 2.54 0.03 3.92
N ARG A 44 2.17 0.50 2.73
CA ARG A 44 2.89 0.20 1.47
C ARG A 44 4.36 0.59 1.55
N LYS A 45 4.66 1.81 2.01
CA LYS A 45 6.04 2.30 2.15
C LYS A 45 6.84 1.44 3.15
N ALA A 46 6.22 1.06 4.27
CA ALA A 46 6.85 0.20 5.27
C ALA A 46 7.11 -1.22 4.73
N ASP A 47 6.12 -1.82 4.06
CA ASP A 47 6.22 -3.14 3.45
C ASP A 47 7.35 -3.14 2.39
N LEU A 48 7.40 -2.16 1.48
CA LEU A 48 8.47 -2.06 0.47
C LEU A 48 9.86 -1.91 1.09
N THR A 49 9.99 -1.12 2.15
CA THR A 49 11.25 -0.97 2.89
C THR A 49 11.66 -2.30 3.53
N GLN A 50 10.71 -3.05 4.08
CA GLN A 50 10.97 -4.36 4.67
C GLN A 50 11.39 -5.36 3.58
N ILE A 51 10.67 -5.46 2.47
CA ILE A 51 11.00 -6.36 1.36
C ILE A 51 12.38 -6.01 0.78
N GLY A 52 12.68 -4.72 0.62
CA GLY A 52 13.97 -4.24 0.10
C GLY A 52 15.15 -4.70 0.95
N LYS A 53 15.02 -4.71 2.28
CA LYS A 53 16.08 -5.26 3.16
C LYS A 53 16.44 -6.71 2.85
N TRP A 54 15.49 -7.50 2.36
CA TRP A 54 15.73 -8.91 2.00
C TRP A 54 16.27 -9.06 0.58
N LEU A 55 15.69 -8.35 -0.39
CA LEU A 55 16.04 -8.47 -1.82
C LEU A 55 17.28 -7.67 -2.23
N SER A 56 17.73 -6.74 -1.38
CA SER A 56 18.88 -5.89 -1.67
C SER A 56 19.82 -5.77 -0.46
N ALA A 57 19.98 -6.81 0.35
CA ALA A 57 20.84 -6.80 1.54
C ALA A 57 22.34 -6.59 1.19
N SER A 58 22.88 -7.46 0.34
CA SER A 58 24.29 -7.47 -0.10
C SER A 58 24.41 -7.06 -1.56
N SER A 59 23.69 -7.74 -2.44
CA SER A 59 23.48 -7.41 -3.85
C SER A 59 21.98 -7.46 -4.15
N CYS A 60 21.57 -6.89 -5.28
CA CYS A 60 20.20 -7.09 -5.74
C CYS A 60 20.00 -8.56 -6.14
N TYR A 61 18.89 -9.12 -5.68
CA TYR A 61 18.49 -10.47 -6.04
C TYR A 61 18.21 -10.55 -7.55
N LEU A 62 18.89 -11.45 -8.26
CA LEU A 62 18.59 -11.73 -9.66
C LEU A 62 17.70 -12.99 -9.74
N PRO A 63 16.44 -12.86 -10.21
CA PRO A 63 15.56 -14.00 -10.43
C PRO A 63 16.12 -14.97 -11.47
N ASN A 64 15.69 -16.23 -11.43
CA ASN A 64 16.11 -17.24 -12.40
C ASN A 64 15.70 -16.88 -13.85
N ALA A 65 14.60 -16.14 -14.00
CA ALA A 65 14.16 -15.61 -15.29
C ALA A 65 15.08 -14.49 -15.84
N GLY A 66 16.03 -14.00 -15.03
CA GLY A 66 16.97 -12.95 -15.40
C GLY A 66 16.49 -11.55 -15.00
N ALA A 67 17.08 -10.54 -15.65
CA ALA A 67 16.70 -9.15 -15.43
C ALA A 67 15.29 -8.87 -15.93
N GLY A 68 14.60 -7.96 -15.26
CA GLY A 68 13.21 -7.66 -15.60
C GLY A 68 12.46 -7.02 -14.45
N ASP A 69 11.13 -7.04 -14.58
CA ASP A 69 10.20 -6.50 -13.61
C ASP A 69 9.20 -7.58 -13.21
N TYR A 70 9.10 -7.85 -11.91
CA TYR A 70 8.35 -8.96 -11.34
C TYR A 70 7.42 -8.49 -10.24
N ASP A 71 6.26 -9.09 -10.10
CA ASP A 71 5.48 -8.97 -8.87
C ASP A 71 6.19 -9.81 -7.78
N ILE A 72 6.22 -9.30 -6.55
CA ILE A 72 6.81 -10.04 -5.42
C ILE A 72 6.12 -11.39 -5.23
N ALA A 73 4.81 -11.50 -5.50
CA ALA A 73 4.08 -12.76 -5.41
C ALA A 73 4.70 -13.87 -6.28
N ASP A 74 5.16 -13.52 -7.48
CA ASP A 74 5.78 -14.47 -8.41
C ASP A 74 7.16 -14.95 -7.92
N LEU A 75 7.87 -14.07 -7.20
CA LEU A 75 9.21 -14.37 -6.68
C LEU A 75 9.19 -15.18 -5.39
N VAL A 76 8.08 -15.21 -4.64
CA VAL A 76 7.99 -15.88 -3.33
C VAL A 76 8.43 -17.34 -3.41
N GLY A 77 7.93 -18.10 -4.39
CA GLY A 77 8.26 -19.52 -4.52
C GLY A 77 9.76 -19.75 -4.76
N GLU A 78 10.35 -18.93 -5.63
CA GLU A 78 11.79 -18.99 -5.93
C GLU A 78 12.65 -18.62 -4.71
N LEU A 79 12.27 -17.55 -4.01
CA LEU A 79 12.98 -17.04 -2.84
C LEU A 79 13.00 -18.06 -1.69
N VAL A 80 11.90 -18.78 -1.46
CA VAL A 80 11.85 -19.82 -0.42
C VAL A 80 12.77 -21.00 -0.75
N VAL A 81 12.83 -21.41 -2.02
CA VAL A 81 13.72 -22.50 -2.44
C VAL A 81 15.18 -22.11 -2.26
N LYS A 82 15.55 -20.89 -2.63
CA LYS A 82 16.93 -20.39 -2.54
C LYS A 82 17.33 -19.99 -1.12
N TYR A 83 16.37 -19.52 -0.32
CA TYR A 83 16.57 -19.09 1.06
C TYR A 83 15.48 -19.68 1.96
N PRO A 84 15.66 -20.94 2.42
CA PRO A 84 14.67 -21.64 3.25
C PRO A 84 14.28 -20.89 4.54
N GLN A 85 15.15 -20.02 5.05
CA GLN A 85 14.85 -19.15 6.18
C GLN A 85 13.68 -18.17 5.93
N PHE A 86 13.30 -17.94 4.68
CA PHE A 86 12.18 -17.10 4.28
C PHE A 86 10.85 -17.87 4.14
N ALA A 87 10.78 -19.14 4.55
CA ALA A 87 9.54 -19.91 4.53
C ALA A 87 8.37 -19.21 5.28
N ASN A 88 8.66 -18.54 6.40
CA ASN A 88 7.67 -17.75 7.14
C ASN A 88 7.24 -16.47 6.39
N PHE A 89 8.12 -15.94 5.54
CA PHE A 89 7.80 -14.81 4.70
C PHE A 89 6.89 -15.22 3.54
N ALA A 90 6.97 -16.47 3.05
CA ALA A 90 6.02 -16.96 2.04
C ALA A 90 4.57 -16.99 2.53
N THR A 91 4.34 -17.36 3.78
CA THR A 91 2.98 -17.43 4.34
C THR A 91 2.43 -16.06 4.74
N GLN A 92 3.31 -15.07 4.93
CA GLN A 92 2.96 -13.70 5.34
C GLN A 92 3.51 -12.66 4.37
N ALA A 93 3.65 -13.02 3.09
CA ALA A 93 4.25 -12.13 2.10
C ALA A 93 3.42 -10.84 2.07
N PRO A 94 4.04 -9.66 2.26
CA PRO A 94 3.31 -8.42 2.22
C PRO A 94 2.67 -8.24 0.85
N ARG A 95 1.43 -7.74 0.87
CA ARG A 95 0.65 -7.43 -0.32
C ARG A 95 0.01 -6.07 -0.15
N ASP A 96 -0.32 -5.45 -1.27
CA ASP A 96 -1.04 -4.19 -1.28
C ASP A 96 -2.34 -4.31 -0.46
N PRO A 97 -2.56 -3.45 0.55
CA PRO A 97 -3.67 -3.58 1.48
C PRO A 97 -5.05 -3.29 0.88
N ARG A 98 -5.13 -2.84 -0.38
CA ARG A 98 -6.37 -2.58 -1.10
C ARG A 98 -6.56 -3.54 -2.27
N SER A 99 -5.51 -3.76 -3.05
CA SER A 99 -5.59 -4.46 -4.34
C SER A 99 -4.96 -5.86 -4.31
N GLY A 100 -4.14 -6.15 -3.30
CA GLY A 100 -3.38 -7.39 -3.17
C GLY A 100 -4.26 -8.64 -2.96
N ASN A 101 -3.86 -9.74 -3.58
CA ASN A 101 -4.46 -11.06 -3.44
C ASN A 101 -3.39 -12.17 -3.52
N ASP A 102 -3.79 -13.44 -3.45
CA ASP A 102 -2.85 -14.58 -3.45
C ASP A 102 -1.99 -14.69 -4.72
N SER A 103 -2.45 -14.17 -5.85
CA SER A 103 -1.76 -14.22 -7.14
C SER A 103 -1.03 -12.93 -7.48
N GLN A 104 -1.37 -11.80 -6.84
CA GLN A 104 -0.80 -10.49 -7.16
C GLN A 104 -0.58 -9.69 -5.87
N ALA A 105 0.68 -9.44 -5.51
CA ALA A 105 0.97 -8.62 -4.34
C ALA A 105 0.85 -7.14 -4.66
N PHE A 106 0.99 -6.73 -5.94
CA PHE A 106 1.08 -5.32 -6.36
C PHE A 106 2.24 -4.56 -5.68
N TYR A 107 3.23 -5.31 -5.23
CA TYR A 107 4.57 -4.82 -4.89
C TYR A 107 5.49 -5.35 -5.97
N ARG A 108 6.17 -4.44 -6.66
CA ARG A 108 6.93 -4.77 -7.86
C ARG A 108 8.42 -4.63 -7.61
N TYR A 109 9.19 -5.50 -8.25
CA TYR A 109 10.63 -5.58 -8.15
C TYR A 109 11.24 -5.55 -9.54
N ALA A 110 11.91 -4.45 -9.86
CA ALA A 110 12.69 -4.28 -11.07
C ALA A 110 14.18 -4.50 -10.76
N VAL A 111 14.87 -5.26 -11.60
CA VAL A 111 16.31 -5.55 -11.44
C VAL A 111 17.03 -5.51 -12.77
N THR A 112 18.23 -4.93 -12.79
CA THR A 112 19.07 -4.82 -13.99
C THR A 112 19.77 -6.14 -14.31
N GLU A 113 20.31 -6.21 -15.53
CA GLU A 113 21.22 -7.29 -15.91
C GLU A 113 22.38 -7.42 -14.91
N GLY A 114 22.70 -8.66 -14.55
CA GLY A 114 23.72 -8.97 -13.55
C GLY A 114 23.39 -8.62 -12.10
N GLY A 115 22.19 -8.05 -11.80
CA GLY A 115 21.80 -7.72 -10.42
C GLY A 115 22.61 -6.57 -9.80
N ALA A 116 23.14 -5.66 -10.62
CA ALA A 116 23.88 -4.50 -10.15
C ALA A 116 22.99 -3.47 -9.42
N HIS A 117 21.81 -3.21 -9.97
CA HIS A 117 20.84 -2.28 -9.41
C HIS A 117 19.44 -2.90 -9.37
N CYS A 118 18.63 -2.44 -8.43
CA CYS A 118 17.24 -2.84 -8.32
C CYS A 118 16.36 -1.74 -7.74
N ALA A 119 15.06 -1.84 -7.99
CA ALA A 119 14.04 -0.96 -7.46
C ALA A 119 12.83 -1.78 -7.02
N LEU A 120 12.40 -1.61 -5.79
CA LEU A 120 11.09 -2.03 -5.32
C LEU A 120 10.15 -0.84 -5.35
N TYR A 121 8.95 -1.03 -5.85
CA TYR A 121 8.00 0.06 -5.97
C TYR A 121 6.54 -0.39 -5.85
N ALA A 122 5.67 0.57 -5.50
CA ALA A 122 4.23 0.37 -5.48
C ALA A 122 3.48 1.68 -5.79
N ASN A 123 2.29 1.56 -6.37
CA ASN A 123 1.40 2.69 -6.63
C ASN A 123 0.73 3.14 -5.31
N LEU A 124 0.65 4.45 -5.09
CA LEU A 124 0.00 5.04 -3.91
C LEU A 124 -1.46 5.37 -4.21
N GLU A 125 -2.27 5.51 -3.16
CA GLU A 125 -3.69 5.90 -3.28
C GLU A 125 -3.91 7.41 -3.16
N LYS A 126 -2.94 8.12 -2.60
CA LYS A 126 -2.96 9.57 -2.44
C LYS A 126 -2.28 10.28 -3.61
N ASP A 127 -3.00 11.20 -4.23
CA ASP A 127 -2.57 12.03 -5.36
C ASP A 127 -1.82 13.30 -4.90
N ASP A 128 -2.08 13.77 -3.69
CA ASP A 128 -1.40 14.87 -2.99
C ASP A 128 -0.08 14.44 -2.30
N GLU A 129 0.42 13.23 -2.56
CA GLU A 129 1.73 12.83 -2.06
C GLU A 129 2.85 13.62 -2.77
N PRO A 130 3.76 14.28 -2.02
CA PRO A 130 4.81 15.12 -2.61
C PRO A 130 5.80 14.28 -3.42
N VAL A 131 6.13 14.74 -4.62
CA VAL A 131 7.15 14.11 -5.48
C VAL A 131 8.53 14.47 -4.93
N THR A 132 9.29 13.45 -4.55
CA THR A 132 10.67 13.62 -4.04
C THR A 132 11.73 13.15 -5.05
N LEU A 133 11.31 12.45 -6.11
CA LEU A 133 12.15 11.99 -7.22
C LEU A 133 11.64 12.59 -8.55
N PRO A 134 11.81 13.90 -8.78
CA PRO A 134 11.27 14.57 -9.97
C PRO A 134 11.99 14.20 -11.27
N GLY A 135 13.16 13.57 -11.20
CA GLY A 135 13.98 13.20 -12.36
C GLY A 135 13.59 11.87 -13.02
N ILE A 136 12.63 11.13 -12.46
CA ILE A 136 12.19 9.84 -12.99
C ILE A 136 10.66 9.82 -13.13
N SER A 137 10.16 9.14 -14.16
CA SER A 137 8.73 8.96 -14.43
C SER A 137 8.32 7.48 -14.52
N ALA A 138 9.24 6.59 -14.18
CA ALA A 138 9.06 5.15 -14.20
C ALA A 138 9.98 4.52 -13.14
N PRO A 139 9.68 3.29 -12.69
CA PRO A 139 10.56 2.55 -11.79
C PRO A 139 11.96 2.45 -12.39
N THR A 140 12.95 2.94 -11.66
CA THR A 140 14.32 3.07 -12.16
C THR A 140 15.26 2.46 -11.13
N PRO A 141 15.80 1.24 -11.38
CA PRO A 141 16.90 0.69 -10.60
C PRO A 141 18.08 1.67 -10.51
N GLY A 142 18.63 1.88 -9.32
CA GLY A 142 19.61 2.94 -9.02
C GLY A 142 19.03 4.36 -8.93
N GLY A 143 17.73 4.55 -9.15
CA GLY A 143 17.05 5.86 -9.24
C GLY A 143 16.72 6.54 -7.91
N GLY A 144 17.18 5.97 -6.79
CA GLY A 144 16.97 6.51 -5.44
C GLY A 144 15.68 6.07 -4.76
N ASN A 145 15.49 6.60 -3.54
CA ASN A 145 14.39 6.28 -2.64
C ASN A 145 13.44 7.47 -2.52
N GLY A 146 12.15 7.26 -2.73
CA GLY A 146 11.17 8.33 -2.64
C GLY A 146 9.97 8.16 -3.55
N VAL A 147 9.24 9.25 -3.74
CA VAL A 147 8.02 9.27 -4.55
C VAL A 147 8.32 9.88 -5.91
N PHE A 148 7.97 9.16 -6.97
CA PHE A 148 7.99 9.66 -8.34
C PHE A 148 6.57 9.74 -8.91
N GLU A 149 6.44 10.48 -10.01
CA GLU A 149 5.18 10.65 -10.72
C GLU A 149 5.26 10.00 -12.10
N ALA A 150 4.41 8.99 -12.33
CA ALA A 150 4.31 8.29 -13.59
C ALA A 150 3.47 9.07 -14.61
N THR A 151 3.60 8.72 -15.89
CA THR A 151 2.79 9.29 -16.97
C THR A 151 1.34 8.82 -16.96
N THR A 152 1.08 7.63 -16.41
CA THR A 152 -0.25 7.01 -16.33
C THR A 152 -0.58 6.60 -14.90
N ALA A 153 -1.88 6.60 -14.59
CA ALA A 153 -2.35 6.07 -13.31
C ALA A 153 -2.11 4.56 -13.20
N GLY A 154 -1.77 4.12 -11.99
CA GLY A 154 -1.58 2.72 -11.63
C GLY A 154 -2.83 2.04 -11.08
N TRP A 155 -2.64 0.84 -10.53
CA TRP A 155 -3.69 -0.02 -9.98
C TRP A 155 -4.46 0.59 -8.79
N ASN A 156 -3.87 1.56 -8.07
CA ASN A 156 -4.52 2.28 -6.98
C ASN A 156 -5.19 3.58 -7.44
N GLY A 157 -5.19 3.86 -8.74
CA GLY A 157 -5.91 4.97 -9.37
C GLY A 157 -5.20 6.32 -9.33
N THR A 158 -3.92 6.35 -8.94
CA THR A 158 -3.08 7.56 -9.00
C THR A 158 -1.84 7.32 -9.85
N ASN A 159 -1.17 8.39 -10.27
CA ASN A 159 0.14 8.32 -10.92
C ASN A 159 1.30 8.45 -9.93
N LYS A 160 1.05 8.42 -8.61
CA LYS A 160 2.10 8.52 -7.59
C LYS A 160 2.61 7.14 -7.24
N TYR A 161 3.92 6.98 -7.26
CA TYR A 161 4.57 5.73 -6.91
C TYR A 161 5.65 5.98 -5.88
N PHE A 162 5.72 5.13 -4.87
CA PHE A 162 6.87 5.09 -3.98
C PHE A 162 7.83 4.02 -4.46
N GLN A 163 9.11 4.36 -4.49
CA GLN A 163 10.21 3.46 -4.82
C GLN A 163 11.24 3.44 -3.69
N THR A 164 11.78 2.26 -3.42
CA THR A 164 13.09 2.10 -2.77
C THR A 164 14.02 1.40 -3.75
N SER A 165 15.24 1.90 -3.90
CA SER A 165 16.20 1.44 -4.88
C SER A 165 17.60 1.36 -4.31
N ARG A 166 18.40 0.50 -4.91
CA ARG A 166 19.82 0.29 -4.66
C ARG A 166 20.58 0.22 -5.99
#